data_AF-U3TE29-F1
#
_entry.id   AF-U3TE29-F1
#
_cell.length_a   1.000
_cell.length_b   1.000
_cell.length_c   1.000
_cell.angle_alpha   90.00
_cell.angle_beta   90.00
_cell.angle_gamma   90.00
#
_symmetry.space_group_name_H-M   'P 1'
#
loop_
_entity.id
_entity.type
_entity.pdbx_description
1 polymer ?
#
loop_
_entity_poly.entity_id
_entity_poly.type
_entity_poly.pdbx_seq_one_letter_code
_entity_poly.pdbx_strand_id
1 'polypeptide(L)'
;MLAVHGCPRNPLYCYLYPWMGREWLLDGLRRPGVRLGRQGAVVEEATVMVGHTHLQFHLTLDGRRVVNPGSVGQPRDGDPRAGYALLDLESGRVELGRVEYPVERVVRRLEEMGVPEPYMIALKTMLLEARTPSRPPGV
;
A
#
# COMPACT_ATOMS: atom_id res chain seq x y z
N MET A 1 10.66 -10.35 10.75
CA MET A 1 9.75 -9.55 9.91
C MET A 1 10.37 -8.18 9.70
N LEU A 2 10.18 -7.59 8.51
CA LEU A 2 10.48 -6.18 8.23
C LEU A 2 9.18 -5.47 7.81
N ALA A 3 8.96 -4.24 8.27
CA ALA A 3 7.86 -3.39 7.81
C ALA A 3 8.38 -2.02 7.37
N VAL A 4 7.93 -1.56 6.21
CA VAL A 4 8.32 -0.28 5.60
C VAL A 4 7.11 0.38 4.94
N HIS A 5 7.12 1.71 4.82
CA HIS A 5 6.01 2.43 4.17
C HIS A 5 5.93 2.12 2.68
N GLY A 6 7.04 2.27 1.93
CA GLY A 6 7.14 1.97 0.51
C GLY A 6 7.63 0.54 0.24
N CYS A 7 8.93 0.39 -0.01
CA CYS A 7 9.61 -0.90 -0.12
C CYS A 7 11.02 -0.82 0.49
N PRO A 8 11.68 -1.95 0.80
CA PRO A 8 13.02 -1.92 1.41
C PRO A 8 14.03 -1.03 0.68
N ARG A 9 13.99 -0.96 -0.66
CA ARG A 9 14.95 -0.19 -1.47
C ARG A 9 14.85 1.31 -1.24
N ASN A 10 13.63 1.80 -1.08
CA ASN A 10 13.33 3.18 -0.72
C ASN A 10 12.10 3.16 0.20
N PRO A 11 12.33 3.12 1.53
CA PRO A 11 11.28 2.93 2.52
C PRO A 11 10.18 4.00 2.52
N LEU A 12 10.40 5.15 1.88
CA LEU A 12 9.46 6.28 1.87
C LEU A 12 8.72 6.46 0.55
N TYR A 13 9.37 6.24 -0.60
CA TYR A 13 8.82 6.67 -1.90
C TYR A 13 8.70 5.55 -2.94
N CYS A 14 9.11 4.33 -2.60
CA CYS A 14 8.99 3.20 -3.50
C CYS A 14 7.55 2.71 -3.59
N TYR A 15 7.08 2.46 -4.82
CA TYR A 15 5.84 1.76 -5.10
C TYR A 15 6.15 0.33 -5.53
N LEU A 16 5.53 -0.64 -4.89
CA LEU A 16 5.69 -2.06 -5.20
C LEU A 16 4.32 -2.64 -5.51
N TYR A 17 4.09 -2.92 -6.79
CA TYR A 17 2.81 -3.46 -7.31
C TYR A 17 2.94 -4.95 -7.60
N PRO A 18 1.89 -5.77 -7.34
CA PRO A 18 1.99 -7.23 -7.49
C PRO A 18 2.17 -7.70 -8.95
N TRP A 19 1.83 -6.85 -9.93
CA TRP A 19 2.01 -7.13 -11.36
C TRP A 19 3.36 -6.67 -11.92
N MET A 20 4.25 -6.09 -11.10
CA MET A 20 5.59 -5.75 -11.56
C MET A 20 6.36 -7.02 -11.95
N GLY A 21 7.25 -6.88 -12.94
CA GLY A 21 8.14 -7.97 -13.33
C GLY A 21 9.01 -8.43 -12.16
N ARG A 22 9.32 -9.73 -12.13
CA ARG A 22 10.08 -10.38 -11.06
C ARG A 22 11.38 -9.64 -10.69
N GLU A 23 12.13 -9.17 -11.68
CA GLU A 23 13.38 -8.42 -11.45
C GLU A 23 13.14 -7.13 -10.65
N TRP A 24 12.08 -6.39 -10.95
CA TRP A 24 11.71 -5.16 -10.23
C TRP A 24 11.23 -5.45 -8.82
N LEU A 25 10.45 -6.51 -8.62
CA LEU A 25 10.02 -6.92 -7.29
C LEU A 25 11.23 -7.30 -6.42
N LEU A 26 12.19 -8.05 -6.96
CA LEU A 26 13.41 -8.46 -6.24
C LEU A 26 14.31 -7.27 -5.92
N ASP A 27 14.47 -6.35 -6.85
CA ASP A 27 15.21 -5.11 -6.63
C ASP A 27 14.54 -4.23 -5.56
N GLY A 28 13.21 -4.17 -5.53
CA GLY A 28 12.46 -3.49 -4.47
C GLY A 28 12.70 -4.06 -3.06
N LEU A 29 13.05 -5.35 -2.95
CA LEU A 29 13.39 -6.02 -1.69
C LEU A 29 14.85 -5.82 -1.23
N ARG A 30 15.65 -5.03 -1.94
CA ARG A 30 17.02 -4.70 -1.50
C ARG A 30 17.00 -3.59 -0.47
N ARG A 31 17.91 -3.58 0.49
CA ARG A 31 18.09 -2.43 1.41
C ARG A 31 18.61 -1.21 0.62
N PRO A 32 18.47 0.02 1.15
CA PRO A 32 19.04 1.20 0.50
C PRO A 32 20.55 1.03 0.35
N GLY A 33 21.08 1.46 -0.80
CA GLY A 33 22.53 1.47 -1.03
C GLY A 33 23.20 2.46 -0.09
N VAL A 34 24.01 1.98 0.85
CA VAL A 34 24.73 2.83 1.83
C VAL A 34 25.90 3.59 1.20
N ARG A 35 26.27 3.26 -0.05
CA ARG A 35 27.31 3.90 -0.85
C ARG A 35 26.77 4.19 -2.24
N LEU A 36 27.04 5.39 -2.75
CA LEU A 36 26.65 5.80 -4.09
C LEU A 36 27.15 4.77 -5.11
N GLY A 37 26.25 4.24 -5.95
CA GLY A 37 26.57 3.24 -6.97
C GLY A 37 26.63 1.77 -6.51
N ARG A 38 26.36 1.45 -5.23
CA ARG A 38 26.22 0.06 -4.77
C ARG A 38 24.79 -0.26 -4.37
N GLN A 39 24.22 -1.31 -4.97
CA GLN A 39 22.94 -1.88 -4.53
C GLN A 39 23.10 -2.46 -3.12
N GLY A 40 22.07 -2.28 -2.28
CA GLY A 40 22.03 -2.94 -0.98
C GLY A 40 21.78 -4.44 -1.10
N ALA A 41 22.10 -5.16 -0.02
CA ALA A 41 21.77 -6.57 0.10
C ALA A 41 20.25 -6.77 0.07
N VAL A 42 19.81 -7.92 -0.45
CA VAL A 42 18.41 -8.36 -0.32
C VAL A 42 18.10 -8.53 1.17
N VAL A 43 16.91 -8.14 1.60
CA VAL A 43 16.45 -8.35 2.98
C VAL A 43 16.49 -9.83 3.37
N GLU A 44 16.82 -10.13 4.62
CA GLU A 44 16.94 -11.51 5.13
C GLU A 44 15.64 -11.99 5.74
N GLU A 45 14.74 -11.06 6.07
CA GLU A 45 13.49 -11.32 6.74
C GLU A 45 12.54 -12.15 5.85
N ALA A 46 12.03 -13.25 6.40
CA ALA A 46 11.07 -14.13 5.71
C ALA A 46 9.73 -13.46 5.36
N THR A 47 9.42 -12.33 6.00
CA THR A 47 8.21 -11.53 5.78
C THR A 47 8.57 -10.06 5.68
N VAL A 48 8.13 -9.44 4.59
CA VAL A 48 8.30 -8.03 4.29
C VAL A 48 6.92 -7.40 4.13
N MET A 49 6.54 -6.54 5.07
CA MET A 49 5.35 -5.71 4.99
C MET A 49 5.70 -4.42 4.26
N VAL A 50 4.92 -4.12 3.23
CA VAL A 50 5.01 -2.91 2.40
C VAL A 50 3.68 -2.17 2.44
N GLY A 51 3.65 -0.92 2.00
CA GLY A 51 2.45 -0.10 1.96
C GLY A 51 2.46 0.84 0.77
N HIS A 52 2.13 2.11 1.01
CA HIS A 52 2.21 3.24 0.08
C HIS A 52 1.25 3.20 -1.13
N THR A 53 1.07 2.05 -1.76
CA THR A 53 0.21 1.87 -2.94
C THR A 53 -1.28 1.87 -2.60
N HIS A 54 -1.63 1.53 -1.35
CA HIS A 54 -3.00 1.30 -0.88
C HIS A 54 -3.71 0.13 -1.58
N LEU A 55 -2.94 -0.81 -2.12
CA LEU A 55 -3.44 -2.02 -2.78
C LEU A 55 -3.13 -3.22 -1.91
N GLN A 56 -4.16 -3.98 -1.54
CA GLN A 56 -3.96 -5.16 -0.72
C GLN A 56 -3.44 -6.32 -1.58
N PHE A 57 -2.33 -6.94 -1.16
CA PHE A 57 -1.84 -8.16 -1.81
C PHE A 57 -0.95 -8.97 -0.87
N HIS A 58 -0.81 -10.26 -1.20
CA HIS A 58 0.14 -11.16 -0.58
C HIS A 58 0.74 -12.04 -1.68
N LEU A 59 2.06 -12.00 -1.83
CA LEU A 59 2.79 -12.83 -2.78
C LEU A 59 4.01 -13.47 -2.12
N THR A 60 4.51 -14.54 -2.74
CA THR A 60 5.78 -15.15 -2.36
C THR A 60 6.84 -14.86 -3.42
N LEU A 61 7.99 -14.34 -2.99
CA LEU A 61 9.12 -14.00 -3.85
C LEU A 61 10.41 -14.51 -3.21
N ASP A 62 11.09 -15.45 -3.86
CA ASP A 62 12.34 -16.06 -3.38
C ASP A 62 12.27 -16.55 -1.94
N GLY A 63 11.20 -17.31 -1.65
CA GLY A 63 10.91 -17.87 -0.34
C GLY A 63 10.46 -16.85 0.71
N ARG A 64 10.31 -15.56 0.35
CA ARG A 64 9.85 -14.49 1.25
C ARG A 64 8.41 -14.14 0.96
N ARG A 65 7.65 -13.88 2.01
CA ARG A 65 6.30 -13.31 1.92
C ARG A 65 6.41 -11.80 1.78
N VAL A 66 5.88 -11.25 0.71
CA VAL A 66 5.72 -9.80 0.51
C VAL A 66 4.25 -9.48 0.65
N VAL A 67 3.92 -8.64 1.61
CA VAL A 67 2.55 -8.38 2.03
C VAL A 67 2.30 -6.89 2.03
N ASN A 68 1.23 -6.47 1.36
CA ASN A 68 0.66 -5.15 1.51
C ASN A 68 -0.72 -5.31 2.14
N PRO A 69 -0.98 -4.76 3.34
CA PRO A 69 -2.28 -4.88 4.00
C PRO A 69 -3.39 -4.10 3.28
N GLY A 70 -3.03 -3.26 2.31
CA GLY A 70 -3.94 -2.31 1.67
C GLY A 70 -3.98 -0.99 2.42
N SER A 71 -5.14 -0.35 2.46
CA SER A 71 -5.35 0.90 3.18
C SER A 71 -6.63 0.85 3.99
N VAL A 72 -6.54 1.33 5.23
CA VAL A 72 -7.70 1.48 6.12
C VAL A 72 -8.60 2.62 5.65
N GLY A 73 -8.01 3.73 5.20
CA GLY A 73 -8.75 4.98 4.96
C GLY A 73 -8.89 5.40 3.51
N GLN A 74 -8.08 4.88 2.58
CA GLN A 74 -8.13 5.25 1.16
C GLN A 74 -7.74 4.07 0.26
N PRO A 75 -8.51 2.97 0.24
CA PRO A 75 -8.23 1.83 -0.64
C PRO A 75 -8.19 2.26 -2.11
N ARG A 76 -7.40 1.55 -2.94
CA ARG A 76 -7.20 1.88 -4.37
C ARG A 76 -7.39 0.68 -5.31
N ASP A 77 -7.95 -0.41 -4.79
CA ASP A 77 -8.12 -1.70 -5.49
C ASP A 77 -9.57 -2.01 -5.90
N GLY A 78 -10.48 -1.04 -5.83
CA GLY A 78 -11.89 -1.23 -6.22
C GLY A 78 -12.79 -1.82 -5.13
N ASP A 79 -12.26 -2.14 -3.94
CA ASP A 79 -13.04 -2.50 -2.75
C ASP A 79 -12.96 -1.36 -1.71
N PRO A 80 -14.06 -0.61 -1.46
CA PRO A 80 -14.06 0.54 -0.55
C PRO A 80 -13.95 0.17 0.93
N ARG A 81 -14.02 -1.12 1.29
CA ARG A 81 -13.85 -1.57 2.67
C ARG A 81 -12.42 -1.36 3.15
N ALA A 82 -12.27 -1.04 4.43
CA ALA A 82 -10.97 -0.84 5.06
C ALA A 82 -10.15 -2.14 5.01
N GLY A 83 -8.98 -2.09 4.36
CA GLY A 83 -8.07 -3.22 4.21
C GLY A 83 -7.07 -3.33 5.37
N TYR A 84 -6.85 -4.55 5.85
CA TYR A 84 -5.84 -4.88 6.86
C TYR A 84 -5.24 -6.27 6.63
N ALA A 85 -4.20 -6.62 7.38
CA ALA A 85 -3.65 -7.97 7.41
C ALA A 85 -3.44 -8.44 8.85
N LEU A 86 -3.70 -9.71 9.11
CA LEU A 86 -3.33 -10.40 10.35
C LEU A 86 -2.07 -11.23 10.07
N LEU A 87 -1.03 -11.02 10.87
CA LEU A 87 0.20 -11.81 10.84
C LEU A 87 0.30 -12.60 12.13
N ASP A 88 0.31 -13.92 12.00
CA ASP A 88 0.73 -14.82 13.05
C ASP A 88 2.26 -14.80 13.13
N LEU A 89 2.81 -14.42 14.29
CA LEU A 89 4.24 -14.27 14.51
C LEU A 89 4.96 -15.60 14.73
N GLU A 90 4.25 -16.65 15.15
CA GLU A 90 4.82 -17.98 15.37
C GLU A 90 4.86 -18.77 14.06
N SER A 91 3.72 -18.88 13.37
CA SER A 91 3.61 -19.66 12.14
C SER A 91 4.02 -18.89 10.89
N GLY A 92 4.05 -17.55 10.96
CA GLY A 92 4.19 -16.70 9.78
C GLY A 92 2.95 -16.72 8.87
N ARG A 93 1.82 -17.25 9.33
CA ARG A 93 0.60 -17.21 8.52
C ARG A 93 0.11 -15.76 8.36
N VAL A 94 -0.28 -15.40 7.14
CA VAL A 94 -0.82 -14.08 6.81
C VAL A 94 -2.24 -14.26 6.30
N GLU A 95 -3.18 -13.54 6.90
CA GLU A 95 -4.55 -13.41 6.43
C GLU A 95 -4.81 -11.96 6.02
N LEU A 96 -5.40 -11.78 4.84
CA LEU A 96 -5.85 -10.47 4.37
C LEU A 96 -7.32 -10.30 4.75
N GLY A 97 -7.65 -9.15 5.34
CA GLY A 97 -8.98 -8.85 5.84
C GLY A 97 -9.52 -7.53 5.30
N ARG A 98 -10.86 -7.43 5.31
CA ARG A 98 -11.62 -6.23 4.97
C ARG A 98 -12.70 -6.03 6.01
N VAL A 99 -13.02 -4.78 6.32
CA VAL A 99 -14.14 -4.44 7.21
C VAL A 99 -14.93 -3.26 6.65
N GLU A 100 -16.25 -3.38 6.67
CA GLU A 100 -17.16 -2.27 6.34
C GLU A 100 -17.10 -1.21 7.43
N TYR A 101 -17.22 0.04 7.02
CA TYR A 101 -17.31 1.18 7.92
C TYR A 101 -18.28 2.20 7.31
N PRO A 102 -18.87 3.10 8.11
CA PRO A 102 -19.86 4.06 7.62
C PRO A 102 -19.17 5.19 6.83
N VAL A 103 -18.70 4.89 5.61
CA VAL A 103 -17.93 5.79 4.75
C VAL A 103 -18.69 7.06 4.40
N GLU A 104 -20.01 6.98 4.31
CA GLU A 104 -20.89 8.12 4.06
C GLU A 104 -20.78 9.17 5.18
N ARG A 105 -20.54 8.75 6.42
CA ARG A 105 -20.29 9.68 7.54
C ARG A 105 -18.98 10.44 7.37
N VAL A 106 -17.95 9.77 6.84
CA VAL A 106 -16.64 10.40 6.55
C VAL A 106 -16.81 11.42 5.43
N VAL A 107 -17.47 11.03 4.33
CA VAL A 107 -17.74 11.92 3.19
C VAL A 107 -18.53 13.16 3.63
N ARG A 108 -19.62 12.99 4.37
CA ARG A 108 -20.40 14.11 4.90
C ARG A 108 -19.56 15.03 5.79
N ARG A 109 -18.68 14.48 6.62
CA ARG A 109 -17.83 15.30 7.49
C ARG A 109 -16.83 16.14 6.68
N LEU A 110 -16.29 15.59 5.60
CA LEU A 110 -15.42 16.31 4.68
C LEU A 110 -16.17 17.44 3.96
N GLU A 111 -17.43 17.23 3.58
CA GLU A 111 -18.29 18.28 3.01
C GLU A 111 -18.57 19.40 4.02
N GLU A 112 -18.89 19.06 5.27
CA GLU A 112 -19.11 20.02 6.36
C GLU A 112 -17.85 20.85 6.68
N MET A 113 -16.66 20.30 6.44
CA MET A 113 -15.39 21.04 6.56
C MET A 113 -15.14 22.00 5.40
N GLY A 114 -15.98 22.00 4.37
CA GLY A 114 -15.84 22.88 3.21
C GLY A 114 -14.64 22.53 2.33
N VAL A 115 -14.30 21.24 2.19
CA VAL A 115 -13.23 20.80 1.27
C VAL A 115 -13.58 21.28 -0.15
N PRO A 116 -12.74 22.11 -0.79
CA PRO A 116 -13.06 22.67 -2.10
C PRO A 116 -12.89 21.64 -3.21
N GLU A 117 -13.59 21.86 -4.31
CA GLU A 117 -13.30 21.15 -5.56
C GLU A 117 -11.95 21.59 -6.14
N PRO A 118 -11.20 20.70 -6.83
CA PRO A 118 -11.56 19.32 -7.21
C PRO A 118 -11.23 18.24 -6.14
N TYR A 119 -10.78 18.64 -4.95
CA TYR A 119 -10.32 17.70 -3.93
C TYR A 119 -11.46 16.86 -3.34
N MET A 120 -12.66 17.43 -3.22
CA MET A 120 -13.83 16.70 -2.73
C MET A 120 -14.25 15.58 -3.69
N ILE A 121 -14.26 15.83 -5.01
CA ILE A 121 -14.44 14.78 -6.03
C ILE A 121 -13.38 13.68 -5.86
N ALA A 122 -12.10 14.06 -5.77
CA ALA A 122 -11.01 13.10 -5.63
C ALA A 122 -11.15 12.22 -4.36
N LEU A 123 -11.51 12.82 -3.23
CA LEU A 123 -11.76 12.10 -1.98
C LEU A 123 -12.96 11.17 -2.09
N LYS A 124 -14.07 11.59 -2.70
CA LYS A 124 -15.24 10.73 -2.94
C LYS A 124 -14.88 9.51 -3.80
N THR A 125 -14.14 9.70 -4.89
CA THR A 125 -13.68 8.60 -5.75
C THR A 125 -12.80 7.60 -4.98
N MET A 126 -11.88 8.08 -4.13
CA MET A 126 -11.06 7.19 -3.30
C MET A 126 -11.86 6.46 -2.23
N LEU A 127 -12.78 7.16 -1.54
CA LEU A 127 -13.49 6.61 -0.39
C LEU A 127 -14.65 5.69 -0.79
N LEU A 128 -15.43 6.07 -1.80
CA LEU A 128 -16.64 5.37 -2.20
C LEU A 128 -16.39 4.29 -3.26
N GLU A 129 -15.41 4.51 -4.13
CA GLU A 129 -15.14 3.60 -5.25
C GLU A 129 -13.82 2.85 -5.14
N ALA A 130 -12.98 3.19 -4.15
CA ALA A 130 -11.62 2.68 -4.00
C ALA A 130 -10.79 2.82 -5.29
N ARG A 131 -10.88 3.97 -5.96
CA ARG A 131 -10.15 4.26 -7.20
C ARG A 131 -9.16 5.39 -6.99
N THR A 132 -8.03 5.30 -7.69
CA THR A 132 -7.12 6.44 -7.79
C THR A 132 -7.77 7.49 -8.70
N PRO A 133 -8.03 8.71 -8.22
CA PRO A 133 -8.65 9.74 -9.02
C PRO A 133 -7.69 10.18 -10.13
N SER A 134 -8.24 10.57 -11.28
CA SER A 134 -7.45 11.24 -12.31
C SER A 134 -6.89 12.54 -11.74
N ARG A 135 -5.64 12.86 -12.09
CA ARG A 135 -5.04 14.14 -11.74
C ARG A 135 -5.88 15.25 -12.39
N PRO A 136 -6.32 16.28 -11.64
CA PRO A 136 -7.00 17.41 -12.24
C PRO A 136 -6.08 18.08 -13.26
N PRO A 137 -6.58 18.51 -14.43
CA PRO A 137 -5.76 19.25 -15.37
C PRO A 137 -5.23 20.55 -14.74
N GLY A 138 -3.95 20.85 -14.94
CA GLY A 138 -3.32 22.11 -14.52
C GLY A 138 -2.63 22.11 -13.15
N VAL A 139 -2.57 20.98 -12.45
CA VAL A 139 -1.68 20.75 -11.30
C VAL A 139 -0.46 19.99 -11.75
#